data_AF-A0A3B9HNF6-F1
#
_entry.id   AF-A0A3B9HNF6-F1
#
_cell.length_a   1.000
_cell.length_b   1.000
_cell.length_c   1.000
_cell.angle_alpha   90.00
_cell.angle_beta   90.00
_cell.angle_gamma   90.00
#
_symmetry.space_group_name_H-M   'P 1'
#
loop_
_entity.id
_entity.type
_entity.pdbx_description
1 polymer ?
#
loop_
_entity_poly.entity_id
_entity_poly.type
_entity_poly.pdbx_seq_one_letter_code
_entity_poly.pdbx_strand_id
1 'polypeptide(L)'
;QWLFNRPGQEKLTISLLNAILQLDSSRRIEDLELLNPFHPRRFRDQKLTIVDVKARDKAGRWYCIEAQVHRQDAFISRTALYVASLYRDQARAGSHYASLMPATCIAILDFDLFTQSQRVHEAFEFRNADCSLSLSDTMALHYIDLTKYD
;
A
#
# COMPACT_ATOMS: atom_id res chain seq x y z
N GLN A 1 -1.45 20.12 -0.57
CA GLN A 1 -1.20 18.96 -1.47
C GLN A 1 -0.02 18.17 -0.91
N TRP A 2 -0.23 16.87 -0.65
CA TRP A 2 0.77 15.96 -0.07
C TRP A 2 2.05 15.94 -0.90
N LEU A 3 3.24 15.95 -0.27
CA LEU A 3 4.53 16.08 -0.97
C LEU A 3 4.76 14.95 -1.98
N PHE A 4 4.40 13.73 -1.61
CA PHE A 4 4.62 12.50 -2.39
C PHE A 4 3.56 12.22 -3.46
N ASN A 5 2.58 13.11 -3.65
CA ASN A 5 1.54 13.00 -4.69
C ASN A 5 1.55 14.23 -5.62
N ARG A 6 2.74 14.77 -5.89
CA ARG A 6 2.93 15.90 -6.79
C ARG A 6 3.57 15.41 -8.10
N PRO A 7 2.90 15.60 -9.25
CA PRO A 7 3.52 15.35 -10.54
C PRO A 7 4.86 16.09 -10.67
N GLY A 8 5.89 15.40 -11.17
CA GLY A 8 7.27 15.90 -11.25
C GLY A 8 8.11 15.69 -9.98
N GLN A 9 7.54 15.10 -8.91
CA GLN A 9 8.26 14.73 -7.68
C GLN A 9 8.27 13.22 -7.40
N GLU A 10 8.07 12.40 -8.43
CA GLU A 10 7.99 10.94 -8.35
C GLU A 10 9.23 10.33 -7.68
N LYS A 11 10.40 10.96 -7.85
CA LYS A 11 11.66 10.54 -7.21
C LYS A 11 11.59 10.50 -5.68
N LEU A 12 10.82 11.38 -5.05
CA LEU A 12 10.63 11.36 -3.59
C LEU A 12 9.84 10.11 -3.18
N THR A 13 8.75 9.82 -3.89
CA THR A 13 7.92 8.64 -3.66
C THR A 13 8.70 7.36 -3.92
N ILE A 14 9.48 7.31 -4.99
CA ILE A 14 10.40 6.20 -5.29
C ILE A 14 11.40 5.98 -4.15
N SER A 15 12.01 7.06 -3.65
CA SER A 15 12.99 6.98 -2.56
C SER A 15 12.35 6.44 -1.28
N LEU A 16 11.16 6.94 -0.94
CA LEU A 16 10.39 6.49 0.21
C LEU A 16 10.02 5.00 0.10
N LEU A 17 9.45 4.58 -1.04
CA LEU A 17 9.06 3.19 -1.28
C LEU A 17 10.26 2.24 -1.20
N ASN A 18 11.37 2.58 -1.86
CA ASN A 18 12.59 1.76 -1.81
C ASN A 18 13.16 1.66 -0.40
N ALA A 19 13.10 2.73 0.40
CA ALA A 19 13.59 2.73 1.78
C ALA A 19 12.72 1.86 2.70
N ILE A 20 11.40 1.97 2.60
CA ILE A 20 10.45 1.22 3.44
C ILE A 20 10.42 -0.26 3.09
N LEU A 21 10.35 -0.57 1.79
CA LEU A 21 10.19 -1.95 1.32
C LEU A 21 11.51 -2.72 1.25
N GLN A 22 12.64 -2.03 1.50
CA GLN A 22 14.00 -2.61 1.48
C GLN A 22 14.24 -3.50 0.25
N LEU A 23 13.77 -3.06 -0.91
CA LEU A 23 13.80 -3.84 -2.14
C LEU A 23 15.25 -4.09 -2.56
N ASP A 24 15.56 -5.33 -2.90
CA ASP A 24 16.85 -5.71 -3.46
C ASP A 24 17.09 -5.05 -4.83
N SER A 25 18.31 -5.19 -5.34
CA SER A 25 18.71 -4.59 -6.62
C SER A 25 17.85 -5.02 -7.81
N SER A 26 17.31 -6.25 -7.81
CA SER A 26 16.45 -6.76 -8.88
C SER A 26 15.01 -6.24 -8.80
N ARG A 27 14.59 -5.79 -7.62
CA ARG A 27 13.24 -5.30 -7.34
C ARG A 27 13.16 -3.81 -7.09
N ARG A 28 14.29 -3.09 -7.14
CA ARG A 28 14.34 -1.65 -6.89
C ARG A 28 13.43 -0.89 -7.87
N ILE A 29 12.72 0.12 -7.35
CA ILE A 29 11.88 0.99 -8.16
C ILE A 29 12.78 2.08 -8.76
N GLU A 30 12.84 2.17 -10.08
CA GLU A 30 13.61 3.19 -10.80
C GLU A 30 12.73 4.31 -11.36
N ASP A 31 11.46 4.00 -11.59
CA ASP A 31 10.49 4.88 -12.21
C ASP A 31 9.09 4.53 -11.71
N LEU A 32 8.22 5.54 -11.63
CA LEU A 32 6.93 5.45 -10.98
C LEU A 32 5.95 6.40 -11.67
N GLU A 33 4.76 5.89 -11.96
CA GLU A 33 3.61 6.66 -12.40
C GLU A 33 2.71 6.96 -11.19
N LEU A 34 2.43 8.25 -10.93
CA LEU A 34 1.39 8.64 -9.98
C LEU A 34 0.01 8.48 -10.63
N LEU A 35 -0.85 7.72 -9.97
CA LEU A 35 -2.20 7.41 -10.43
C LEU A 35 -3.22 8.31 -9.73
N ASN A 36 -4.42 8.34 -10.28
CA ASN A 36 -5.56 8.99 -9.65
C ASN A 36 -5.81 8.37 -8.24
N PRO A 37 -5.75 9.15 -7.14
CA PRO A 37 -5.85 8.65 -5.77
C PRO A 37 -7.27 8.21 -5.38
N PHE A 38 -8.26 8.54 -6.20
CA PHE A 38 -9.64 8.16 -5.96
C PHE A 38 -9.85 6.70 -6.35
N HIS A 39 -10.52 5.93 -5.49
CA HIS A 39 -11.17 4.70 -5.89
C HIS A 39 -12.60 5.05 -6.33
N PRO A 40 -12.89 5.00 -7.65
CA PRO A 40 -14.21 5.36 -8.14
C PRO A 40 -15.28 4.41 -7.58
N ARG A 41 -16.41 4.96 -7.15
CA ARG A 41 -17.57 4.16 -6.76
C ARG A 41 -18.06 3.36 -7.97
N ARG A 42 -18.13 2.04 -7.86
CA ARG A 42 -18.75 1.18 -8.88
C ARG A 42 -20.27 1.06 -8.68
N PHE A 43 -20.75 1.25 -7.45
CA PHE A 43 -22.18 1.22 -7.10
C PHE A 43 -22.54 2.39 -6.16
N ARG A 44 -23.83 2.77 -6.14
CA ARG A 44 -24.33 3.96 -5.40
C ARG A 44 -24.02 3.91 -3.90
N ASP A 45 -24.01 2.72 -3.32
CA ASP A 45 -23.82 2.41 -1.91
C ASP A 45 -22.34 2.22 -1.49
N GLN A 46 -21.40 2.20 -2.43
CA GLN A 46 -19.98 2.04 -2.10
C GLN A 46 -19.39 3.29 -1.45
N LYS A 47 -18.60 3.11 -0.39
CA LYS A 47 -17.79 4.19 0.18
C LYS A 47 -16.78 4.68 -0.86
N LEU A 48 -16.77 5.99 -1.10
CA LEU A 48 -15.65 6.62 -1.80
C LEU A 48 -14.43 6.53 -0.88
N THR A 49 -13.35 5.97 -1.39
CA THR A 49 -12.07 5.97 -0.67
C THR A 49 -11.04 6.73 -1.49
N ILE A 50 -10.27 7.57 -0.81
CA ILE A 50 -9.20 8.38 -1.39
C ILE A 50 -7.98 8.09 -0.53
N VAL A 51 -6.86 7.80 -1.19
CA VAL A 51 -5.56 7.60 -0.53
C VAL A 51 -4.66 8.81 -0.78
N ASP A 52 -3.69 9.05 0.10
CA ASP A 52 -2.76 10.18 -0.09
C ASP A 52 -1.92 10.02 -1.36
N VAL A 53 -1.41 8.81 -1.62
CA VAL A 53 -0.67 8.45 -2.84
C VAL A 53 -1.19 7.14 -3.40
N LYS A 54 -1.41 7.10 -4.72
CA LYS A 54 -1.60 5.88 -5.49
C LYS A 54 -0.58 5.88 -6.61
N ALA A 55 0.14 4.78 -6.80
CA ALA A 55 1.22 4.74 -7.78
C ALA A 55 1.41 3.35 -8.38
N ARG A 56 2.09 3.30 -9.52
CA ARG A 56 2.47 2.07 -10.22
C ARG A 56 3.89 2.21 -10.75
N ASP A 57 4.71 1.18 -10.58
CA ASP A 57 6.06 1.18 -11.13
C ASP A 57 6.11 0.62 -12.56
N LYS A 58 7.29 0.69 -13.21
CA LYS A 58 7.51 0.12 -14.54
C LYS A 58 7.38 -1.40 -14.62
N ALA A 59 7.58 -2.11 -13.50
CA ALA A 59 7.34 -3.55 -13.44
C ALA A 59 5.84 -3.90 -13.37
N GLY A 60 4.97 -2.90 -13.15
CA GLY A 60 3.53 -3.06 -13.06
C GLY A 60 3.02 -3.30 -11.64
N ARG A 61 3.88 -3.24 -10.61
CA ARG A 61 3.50 -3.35 -9.19
C ARG A 61 2.77 -2.10 -8.74
N TRP A 62 1.74 -2.26 -7.91
CA TRP A 62 0.89 -1.15 -7.46
C TRP A 62 1.15 -0.82 -6.00
N TYR A 63 1.14 0.47 -5.71
CA TYR A 63 1.43 1.01 -4.39
C TYR A 63 0.34 1.99 -3.95
N CYS A 64 0.01 1.97 -2.67
CA CYS A 64 -0.69 3.06 -2.02
C CYS A 64 0.05 3.51 -0.75
N ILE A 65 0.01 4.80 -0.46
CA ILE A 65 0.57 5.37 0.78
C ILE A 65 -0.52 6.20 1.44
N GLU A 66 -0.65 6.05 2.75
CA GLU A 66 -1.58 6.78 3.61
C GLU A 66 -0.81 7.25 4.84
N ALA A 67 -0.89 8.53 5.19
CA ALA A 67 -0.45 9.00 6.49
C ALA A 67 -1.65 9.32 7.39
N GLN A 68 -1.61 8.79 8.61
CA GLN A 68 -2.71 8.93 9.55
C GLN A 68 -2.19 9.30 10.94
N VAL A 69 -2.54 10.50 11.39
CA VAL A 69 -2.15 11.02 12.72
C VAL A 69 -3.12 10.57 13.82
N HIS A 70 -4.40 10.45 13.49
CA HIS A 70 -5.43 10.14 14.48
C HIS A 70 -5.86 8.68 14.38
N ARG A 71 -5.84 7.98 15.52
CA ARG A 71 -6.39 6.62 15.62
C ARG A 71 -7.88 6.61 15.29
N GLN A 72 -8.29 5.65 14.46
CA GLN A 72 -9.69 5.40 14.13
C GLN A 72 -9.98 3.92 14.27
N ASP A 73 -11.08 3.55 14.92
CA ASP A 73 -11.41 2.15 15.21
C ASP A 73 -11.48 1.28 13.94
N ALA A 74 -11.96 1.85 12.84
CA ALA A 74 -12.10 1.17 11.56
C ALA A 74 -10.84 1.22 10.67
N PHE A 75 -9.69 1.68 11.18
CA PHE A 75 -8.51 1.94 10.35
C PHE A 75 -7.96 0.68 9.66
N ILE A 76 -7.87 -0.44 10.38
CA ILE A 76 -7.42 -1.73 9.82
C ILE A 76 -8.36 -2.20 8.71
N SER A 77 -9.67 -2.14 8.93
CA SER A 77 -10.65 -2.52 7.89
C SER A 77 -10.57 -1.59 6.68
N ARG A 78 -10.25 -0.30 6.89
CA ARG A 78 -10.10 0.70 5.83
C ARG A 78 -8.86 0.44 4.97
N THR A 79 -7.69 0.23 5.57
CA THR A 79 -6.46 -0.08 4.83
C THR A 79 -6.55 -1.44 4.12
N ALA A 80 -7.22 -2.43 4.71
CA ALA A 80 -7.54 -3.69 4.05
C ALA A 80 -8.41 -3.48 2.79
N LEU A 81 -9.42 -2.61 2.87
CA LEU A 81 -10.23 -2.25 1.69
C LEU A 81 -9.39 -1.52 0.62
N TYR A 82 -8.40 -0.72 1.03
CA TYR A 82 -7.53 0.01 0.10
C TYR A 82 -6.67 -0.95 -0.72
N VAL A 83 -5.93 -1.87 -0.08
CA VAL A 83 -5.08 -2.83 -0.81
C VAL A 83 -5.91 -3.78 -1.67
N ALA A 84 -7.07 -4.23 -1.17
CA ALA A 84 -7.99 -5.07 -1.94
C ALA A 84 -8.54 -4.33 -3.17
N SER A 85 -8.88 -3.04 -3.02
CA SER A 85 -9.31 -2.21 -4.14
C SER A 85 -8.19 -1.98 -5.13
N LEU A 86 -6.96 -1.76 -4.65
CA LEU A 86 -5.78 -1.60 -5.50
C LEU A 86 -5.52 -2.84 -6.37
N TYR A 87 -5.60 -4.03 -5.79
CA TYR A 87 -5.45 -5.30 -6.51
C TYR A 87 -6.59 -5.55 -7.50
N ARG A 88 -7.84 -5.33 -7.06
CA ARG A 88 -9.03 -5.49 -7.91
C ARG A 88 -9.02 -4.53 -9.10
N ASP A 89 -8.58 -3.28 -8.92
CA ASP A 89 -8.62 -2.24 -9.95
C ASP A 89 -7.71 -2.56 -11.16
N GLN A 90 -6.78 -3.52 -11.01
CA GLN A 90 -5.95 -4.02 -12.10
C GLN A 90 -6.73 -4.91 -13.08
N ALA A 91 -7.74 -5.64 -12.58
CA ALA A 91 -8.49 -6.59 -13.38
C ALA A 91 -9.39 -5.89 -14.39
N ARG A 92 -9.24 -6.24 -15.67
CA ARG A 92 -10.08 -5.77 -16.77
C ARG A 92 -10.91 -6.92 -17.33
N ALA A 93 -12.07 -6.61 -17.92
CA ALA A 93 -12.86 -7.64 -18.58
C ALA A 93 -12.03 -8.31 -19.69
N GLY A 94 -11.96 -9.64 -19.67
CA GLY A 94 -11.18 -10.43 -20.64
C GLY A 94 -9.68 -10.58 -20.36
N SER A 95 -9.12 -9.96 -19.30
CA SER A 95 -7.71 -10.18 -18.93
C SER A 95 -7.51 -11.47 -18.13
N HIS A 96 -6.38 -12.14 -18.34
CA HIS A 96 -5.99 -13.32 -17.55
C HIS A 96 -5.63 -12.94 -16.11
N TYR A 97 -6.09 -13.70 -15.12
CA TYR A 97 -5.73 -13.45 -13.71
C TYR A 97 -4.23 -13.58 -13.42
N ALA A 98 -3.50 -14.34 -14.23
CA ALA A 98 -2.05 -14.46 -14.15
C ALA A 98 -1.30 -13.14 -14.46
N SER A 99 -1.97 -12.13 -15.02
CA SER A 99 -1.37 -10.81 -15.26
C SER A 99 -1.56 -9.83 -14.10
N LEU A 100 -2.19 -10.26 -12.99
CA LEU A 100 -2.31 -9.42 -11.80
C LEU A 100 -0.95 -9.28 -11.13
N MET A 101 -0.61 -8.05 -10.78
CA MET A 101 0.65 -7.69 -10.15
C MET A 101 0.45 -7.45 -8.65
N PRO A 102 1.51 -7.58 -7.84
CA PRO A 102 1.46 -7.29 -6.41
C PRO A 102 0.91 -5.89 -6.12
N ALA A 103 0.10 -5.79 -5.06
CA ALA A 103 -0.45 -4.55 -4.54
C ALA A 103 0.00 -4.35 -3.08
N THR A 104 0.69 -3.25 -2.80
CA THR A 104 1.20 -2.95 -1.45
C THR A 104 0.64 -1.63 -0.97
N CYS A 105 0.05 -1.61 0.22
CA CYS A 105 -0.37 -0.38 0.87
C CYS A 105 0.47 -0.14 2.13
N ILE A 106 0.94 1.10 2.27
CA ILE A 106 1.82 1.52 3.36
C ILE A 106 1.09 2.60 4.16
N ALA A 107 0.89 2.36 5.44
CA ALA A 107 0.33 3.30 6.39
C ALA A 107 1.42 3.84 7.30
N ILE A 108 1.63 5.16 7.29
CA ILE A 108 2.56 5.87 8.17
C ILE A 108 1.76 6.51 9.30
N LEU A 109 2.05 6.16 10.54
CA LEU A 109 1.21 6.42 11.71
C LEU A 109 1.94 7.24 12.77
N ASP A 110 1.20 8.10 13.46
CA ASP A 110 1.64 8.83 14.66
C ASP A 110 0.88 8.35 15.92
N PHE A 111 0.59 7.05 15.96
CA PHE A 111 -0.04 6.39 17.10
C PHE A 111 0.26 4.89 17.10
N ASP A 112 0.25 4.30 18.30
CA ASP A 112 0.43 2.85 18.46
C ASP A 112 -0.84 2.08 18.03
N LEU A 113 -0.80 1.53 16.81
CA LEU A 113 -1.87 0.69 16.28
C LEU A 113 -1.83 -0.74 16.84
N PHE A 114 -0.63 -1.25 17.15
CA PHE A 114 -0.39 -2.63 17.57
C PHE A 114 0.36 -2.64 18.90
N THR A 115 -0.38 -2.43 19.99
CA THR A 115 0.17 -2.32 21.35
C THR A 115 0.92 -3.57 21.81
N GLN A 116 0.65 -4.73 21.18
CA GLN A 116 1.35 -5.98 21.42
C GLN A 116 2.72 -6.08 20.71
N SER A 117 3.07 -5.16 19.82
CA SER A 117 4.34 -5.16 19.10
C SER A 117 5.20 -3.96 19.48
N GLN A 118 6.51 -4.22 19.63
CA GLN A 118 7.53 -3.20 19.84
C GLN A 118 8.24 -2.78 18.54
N ARG A 119 7.80 -3.28 17.38
CA ARG A 119 8.42 -2.94 16.09
C ARG A 119 7.90 -1.61 15.57
N VAL A 120 8.81 -0.82 14.99
CA VAL A 120 8.49 0.37 14.19
C VAL A 120 7.73 -0.02 12.91
N HIS A 121 8.12 -1.13 12.29
CA HIS A 121 7.58 -1.55 11.00
C HIS A 121 6.98 -2.95 11.12
N GLU A 122 5.67 -3.04 10.92
CA GLU A 122 4.95 -4.29 10.75
C GLU A 122 4.53 -4.51 9.29
N ALA A 123 4.79 -5.70 8.77
CA ALA A 123 4.41 -6.11 7.43
C ALA A 123 3.48 -7.34 7.50
N PHE A 124 2.29 -7.20 6.93
CA PHE A 124 1.28 -8.24 6.85
C PHE A 124 1.13 -8.70 5.41
N GLU A 125 1.34 -9.99 5.19
CA GLU A 125 1.29 -10.68 3.90
C GLU A 125 0.36 -11.89 3.99
N PHE A 126 0.01 -12.47 2.85
CA PHE A 126 -0.89 -13.62 2.79
C PHE A 126 -0.13 -14.91 3.08
N ARG A 127 -0.31 -15.44 4.29
CA ARG A 127 0.34 -16.64 4.81
C ARG A 127 -0.70 -17.62 5.36
N ASN A 128 -0.35 -18.90 5.47
CA ASN A 128 -1.21 -19.87 6.16
C ASN A 128 -1.21 -19.61 7.68
N ALA A 129 -2.14 -20.24 8.40
CA ALA A 129 -2.41 -19.92 9.80
C ALA A 129 -1.20 -20.07 10.75
N ASP A 130 -0.28 -20.99 10.46
CA ASP A 130 0.94 -21.23 11.23
C ASP A 130 2.19 -20.51 10.67
N CYS A 131 2.01 -19.71 9.62
CA CYS A 131 3.06 -18.96 8.91
C CYS A 131 4.14 -19.81 8.23
N SER A 132 3.97 -21.13 8.10
CA SER A 132 4.93 -22.01 7.41
C SER A 132 4.93 -21.86 5.89
N LEU A 133 3.85 -21.35 5.31
CA LEU A 133 3.68 -21.12 3.87
C LEU A 133 3.26 -19.69 3.59
N SER A 134 3.84 -19.11 2.55
CA SER A 134 3.45 -17.81 2.01
C SER A 134 2.89 -18.00 0.61
N LEU A 135 1.78 -17.32 0.31
CA LEU A 135 1.35 -17.18 -1.07
C LEU A 135 2.33 -16.28 -1.82
N SER A 136 2.43 -16.45 -3.13
CA SER A 136 3.17 -15.55 -4.01
C SER A 136 2.70 -14.09 -3.82
N ASP A 137 3.59 -13.14 -4.09
CA ASP A 137 3.34 -11.70 -3.93
C ASP A 137 2.00 -11.27 -4.56
N THR A 138 0.99 -11.06 -3.71
CA THR A 138 -0.38 -10.69 -4.10
C THR A 138 -0.75 -9.37 -3.48
N MET A 139 -1.01 -9.35 -2.18
CA MET A 139 -1.34 -8.14 -1.42
C MET A 139 -0.52 -8.07 -0.14
N ALA A 140 -0.06 -6.87 0.21
CA ALA A 140 0.65 -6.61 1.46
C ALA A 140 0.20 -5.29 2.11
N LEU A 141 0.18 -5.28 3.43
CA LEU A 141 -0.06 -4.09 4.25
C LEU A 141 1.15 -3.84 5.14
N HIS A 142 1.72 -2.64 5.05
CA HIS A 142 2.82 -2.19 5.87
C HIS A 142 2.31 -1.10 6.79
N TYR A 143 2.65 -1.18 8.07
CA TYR A 143 2.35 -0.16 9.07
C TYR A 143 3.66 0.32 9.67
N ILE A 144 3.92 1.62 9.59
CA ILE A 144 5.08 2.28 10.15
C ILE A 144 4.61 3.16 11.28
N ASP A 145 4.96 2.78 12.50
CA ASP A 145 4.62 3.50 13.73
C ASP A 145 5.78 4.45 14.09
N LEU A 146 5.56 5.74 13.83
CA LEU A 146 6.55 6.77 14.10
C LEU A 146 6.69 7.07 15.61
N THR A 147 5.72 6.66 16.44
CA THR A 147 5.82 6.84 17.91
C THR A 147 6.84 5.91 18.55
N LYS A 148 7.25 4.86 17.81
CA LYS A 148 8.29 3.91 18.20
C LYS A 148 9.65 4.25 17.57
N TYR A 149 9.73 5.37 16.85
CA TYR A 149 10.97 5.88 16.26
C TYR A 149 11.60 6.88 17.24
N ASP A 150 12.82 6.58 17.70
CA ASP A 150 13.61 7.45 18.57
C ASP A 150 14.24 8.62 17.79
#